data_AF-A0A942HJW1-F1
#
_entry.id   AF-A0A942HJW1-F1
#
_cell.length_a   1.000
_cell.length_b   1.000
_cell.length_c   1.000
_cell.angle_alpha   90.00
_cell.angle_beta   90.00
_cell.angle_gamma   90.00
#
_symmetry.space_group_name_H-M   'P 1'
#
loop_
_entity.id
_entity.type
_entity.pdbx_description
1 polymer ?
#
loop_
_entity_poly.entity_id
_entity_poly.type
_entity_poly.pdbx_seq_one_letter_code
_entity_poly.pdbx_strand_id
1 'polypeptide(L)' 'MIPEPQRTYLLELLAALGTAADDFVIAGAQAMKFTVEKARGTKDVDFILDVVALRKEPLQLAKVLESLEYKPVPE' A
#
# COMPACT_ATOMS: atom_id res chain seq x y z
N MET A 1 -10.47 8.49 8.03
CA MET A 1 -9.77 7.34 8.65
C MET A 1 -9.96 6.10 7.77
N ILE A 2 -8.90 5.32 7.52
CA ILE A 2 -8.99 4.07 6.75
C ILE A 2 -9.63 2.99 7.64
N PRO A 3 -10.74 2.36 7.20
CA PRO A 3 -11.45 1.37 8.01
C PRO A 3 -10.75 0.01 8.01
N GLU A 4 -11.15 -0.86 8.94
CA GLU A 4 -10.81 -2.27 8.88
C GLU A 4 -11.66 -3.00 7.82
N PRO A 5 -11.13 -4.04 7.16
CA PRO A 5 -9.80 -4.63 7.36
C PRO A 5 -8.66 -3.96 6.56
N GLN A 6 -8.95 -2.94 5.74
CA GLN A 6 -7.96 -2.33 4.84
C GLN A 6 -6.76 -1.73 5.58
N ARG A 7 -7.00 -1.18 6.77
CA ARG A 7 -5.92 -0.65 7.61
C ARG A 7 -4.93 -1.74 7.99
N THR A 8 -5.40 -2.90 8.41
CA THR A 8 -4.54 -4.04 8.76
C THR A 8 -3.64 -4.45 7.58
N TYR A 9 -4.23 -4.62 6.39
CA TYR A 9 -3.49 -4.98 5.18
C TYR A 9 -2.42 -3.96 4.79
N LEU A 10 -2.72 -2.67 4.95
CA LEU A 10 -1.75 -1.60 4.70
C LEU A 10 -0.58 -1.65 5.71
N LEU A 11 -0.87 -1.88 6.99
CA LEU A 11 0.17 -1.97 8.01
C LEU A 11 1.05 -3.22 7.82
N GLU A 12 0.48 -4.35 7.43
CA GLU A 12 1.22 -5.56 7.08
C GLU A 12 2.14 -5.33 5.87
N LEU A 13 1.64 -4.65 4.84
CA LEU A 13 2.43 -4.28 3.67
C LEU A 13 3.60 -3.37 4.05
N LEU A 14 3.36 -2.30 4.83
CA LEU A 14 4.40 -1.39 5.28
C LEU A 14 5.46 -2.10 6.14
N ALA A 15 5.03 -2.99 7.03
CA ALA A 15 5.94 -3.78 7.85
C ALA A 15 6.81 -4.72 7.00
N ALA A 16 6.24 -5.36 5.97
CA ALA A 16 6.97 -6.26 5.09
C ALA A 16 7.94 -5.54 4.13
N LEU A 17 7.60 -4.32 3.70
CA LEU A 17 8.47 -3.47 2.88
C LEU A 17 9.63 -2.86 3.69
N GLY A 18 9.44 -2.59 4.98
CA GLY A 18 10.47 -2.01 5.84
C GLY A 18 10.97 -0.66 5.32
N THR A 19 12.28 -0.48 5.24
CA THR A 19 12.92 0.74 4.70
C THR A 19 12.61 0.97 3.22
N ALA A 20 12.20 -0.06 2.48
CA ALA A 20 11.80 0.09 1.08
C ALA A 20 10.45 0.83 0.91
N ALA A 21 9.70 1.04 2.00
CA ALA A 21 8.52 1.90 2.04
C ALA A 21 8.85 3.37 2.33
N ASP A 22 10.12 3.78 2.24
CA ASP A 22 10.48 5.20 2.29
C ASP A 22 9.71 5.97 1.21
N ASP A 23 9.18 7.14 1.56
CA ASP A 23 8.30 7.94 0.72
C ASP A 23 7.03 7.21 0.20
N PHE A 24 6.54 6.19 0.91
CA PHE A 24 5.25 5.55 0.58
C PHE A 24 4.10 6.54 0.66
N VAL A 25 3.29 6.58 -0.42
CA VAL A 25 2.11 7.46 -0.49
C VAL A 25 0.85 6.64 -0.73
N ILE A 26 -0.18 6.89 0.08
CA ILE A 26 -1.54 6.43 -0.22
C ILE A 26 -2.14 7.36 -1.26
N ALA A 27 -2.70 6.78 -2.32
CA ALA A 27 -3.34 7.49 -3.41
C ALA A 27 -4.83 7.14 -3.52
N GLY A 28 -5.48 7.66 -4.57
CA GLY A 28 -6.85 7.32 -4.90
C GLY A 28 -7.89 7.69 -3.84
N ALA A 29 -8.98 6.92 -3.80
CA ALA A 29 -10.13 7.24 -2.96
C ALA A 29 -9.83 7.14 -1.45
N GLN A 30 -8.87 6.30 -1.03
CA GLN A 30 -8.45 6.24 0.37
C GLN A 30 -7.76 7.53 0.81
N ALA A 31 -6.92 8.13 -0.04
CA ALA A 31 -6.24 9.39 0.25
C ALA A 31 -7.23 10.55 0.48
N MET A 32 -8.32 10.59 -0.28
CA MET A 32 -9.37 11.62 -0.13
C MET A 32 -10.01 11.65 1.26
N LYS A 33 -10.01 10.53 2.00
CA LYS A 33 -10.56 10.46 3.37
C LYS A 33 -9.79 11.29 4.40
N PHE A 34 -8.61 11.79 4.05
CA PHE A 34 -7.82 12.67 4.91
C PHE A 34 -8.12 14.16 4.66
N THR A 35 -8.71 14.50 3.52
CA THR A 35 -8.96 15.91 3.13
C THR A 35 -10.44 16.23 2.93
N VAL A 36 -11.30 15.21 2.72
CA VAL A 36 -12.73 15.36 2.45
C VAL A 36 -13.55 14.73 3.57
N GLU A 37 -14.35 15.55 4.26
CA GLU A 37 -15.10 15.20 5.47
C GLU A 37 -16.05 13.99 5.29
N LYS A 38 -16.59 13.80 4.08
CA LYS A 38 -17.53 12.71 3.75
C LYS A 38 -17.11 11.94 2.50
N ALA A 39 -15.82 11.63 2.39
CA ALA A 39 -15.33 10.77 1.32
C ALA A 39 -16.03 9.40 1.34
N ARG A 40 -16.47 8.93 0.17
CA ARG A 40 -17.12 7.63 0.02
C ARG A 40 -16.19 6.49 0.46
N GLY A 41 -16.76 5.44 1.04
CA GLY A 41 -16.02 4.21 1.29
C GLY A 41 -15.53 3.57 -0.02
N THR A 42 -14.27 3.17 -0.05
CA THR A 42 -13.70 2.31 -1.09
C THR A 42 -13.22 0.99 -0.48
N LYS A 43 -13.11 -0.05 -1.32
CA LYS A 43 -12.79 -1.41 -0.90
C LYS A 43 -11.29 -1.73 -1.01
N ASP A 44 -10.60 -1.06 -1.92
CA ASP A 44 -9.19 -1.19 -2.25
C ASP A 44 -8.33 -0.07 -1.63
N VAL A 45 -7.03 -0.19 -1.83
CA VAL A 45 -6.03 0.80 -1.45
C VAL A 45 -5.11 1.00 -2.64
N ASP A 46 -5.11 2.21 -3.20
CA ASP A 46 -4.13 2.64 -4.18
C ASP A 46 -2.93 3.23 -3.45
N PHE A 47 -1.72 2.94 -3.93
CA PHE A 47 -0.50 3.48 -3.36
C PHE A 47 0.58 3.70 -4.42
N ILE A 48 1.58 4.49 -4.06
CA ILE A 48 2.76 4.78 -4.85
C ILE A 48 3.99 4.40 -4.02
N LEU A 49 4.93 3.71 -4.66
CA LEU A 49 6.25 3.40 -4.11
C LEU A 49 7.31 4.19 -4.86
N ASP A 50 8.27 4.77 -4.13
CA ASP A 50 9.44 5.35 -4.75
C ASP A 50 10.37 4.25 -5.28
N VAL A 51 10.58 4.26 -6.59
CA VAL A 51 11.49 3.32 -7.26
C VAL A 51 12.94 3.55 -6.84
N VAL A 52 13.32 4.78 -6.47
CA VAL A 52 14.68 5.07 -5.99
C VAL A 52 14.91 4.45 -4.61
N ALA A 53 13.97 4.59 -3.68
CA ALA A 53 13.99 3.87 -2.40
C ALA A 53 14.02 2.34 -2.58
N LEU A 54 13.12 1.80 -3.41
CA LEU A 54 13.06 0.35 -3.69
C LEU A 54 14.39 -0.20 -4.21
N ARG A 55 15.09 0.54 -5.09
CA ARG A 55 16.36 0.10 -5.70
C ARG A 55 17.55 0.14 -4.73
N LYS A 56 17.45 0.83 -3.59
CA LYS A 56 18.49 0.85 -2.57
C LYS A 56 18.49 -0.43 -1.73
N GLU A 57 17.39 -1.16 -1.72
CA GLU A 57 17.21 -2.37 -0.93
C GLU A 57 17.36 -3.62 -1.80
N PRO A 58 17.93 -4.73 -1.28
CA PRO A 58 17.99 -6.02 -1.97
C PRO A 58 16.63 -6.74 -1.94
N LEU A 59 15.55 -6.03 -2.25
CA LEU A 59 14.17 -6.47 -2.13
C LEU A 59 13.59 -6.86 -3.50
N GLN A 60 12.86 -7.97 -3.54
CA GLN A 60 12.04 -8.35 -4.70
C GLN A 60 10.57 -8.12 -4.35
N LEU A 61 10.00 -7.01 -4.84
CA LEU A 61 8.63 -6.59 -4.51
C LEU A 61 7.61 -7.71 -4.74
N ALA A 62 7.72 -8.43 -5.85
CA ALA A 62 6.84 -9.56 -6.15
C ALA A 62 6.88 -10.65 -5.07
N LYS A 63 8.05 -11.00 -4.54
CA LYS A 63 8.18 -12.01 -3.47
C LYS A 63 7.62 -11.52 -2.15
N VAL A 64 7.76 -10.24 -1.85
CA VAL A 64 7.15 -9.63 -0.66
C VAL A 64 5.63 -9.70 -0.75
N LEU A 65 5.06 -9.30 -1.89
CA LEU A 65 3.62 -9.38 -2.12
C LEU A 65 3.11 -10.83 -2.06
N GLU A 66 3.83 -11.78 -2.67
CA GLU A 66 3.51 -13.21 -2.61
C GLU A 66 3.55 -13.76 -1.17
N SER A 67 4.51 -13.32 -0.34
CA SER A 67 4.60 -13.74 1.07
C SER A 67 3.45 -13.24 1.93
N LEU A 68 2.78 -12.17 1.49
CA LEU A 68 1.54 -11.64 2.07
C LEU A 68 0.29 -12.20 1.38
N GLU A 69 0.45 -13.27 0.58
CA GLU A 69 -0.61 -13.95 -0.17
C GLU A 69 -1.29 -13.10 -1.26
N TYR A 70 -0.73 -11.93 -1.62
CA TYR A 70 -1.21 -11.14 -2.74
C TYR A 70 -0.88 -11.82 -4.07
N LYS A 71 -1.83 -11.73 -5.01
CA LYS A 71 -1.71 -12.30 -6.35
C LYS A 71 -2.09 -11.26 -7.40
N PRO A 72 -1.41 -11.24 -8.56
CA PRO A 72 -1.87 -10.48 -9.70
C PRO A 72 -3.30 -10.90 -10.06
N VAL A 73 -4.18 -9.92 -10.27
CA VAL A 73 -5.51 -10.16 -10.83
C VAL A 73 -5.35 -10.15 -12.36
N PRO A 74 -5.77 -11.20 -13.08
CA PRO A 74 -5.72 -11.20 -14.53
C PRO A 74 -6.60 -10.10 -15.12
N GLU A 75 -6.20 -9.57 -16.27
CA GLU A 75 -6.94 -8.55 -17.04
C GLU A 75 -8.31 -9.07 -17.54
#